data_AF-A0A0R0LTQ4-F1
#
_entry.id   AF-A0A0R0LTQ4-F1
#
_cell.length_a   1.000
_cell.length_b   1.000
_cell.length_c   1.000
_cell.angle_alpha   90.00
_cell.angle_beta   90.00
_cell.angle_gamma   90.00
#
_symmetry.space_group_name_H-M   'P 1'
#
loop_
_entity.id
_entity.type
_entity.pdbx_description
1 polymer ?
#
loop_
_entity_poly.entity_id
_entity_poly.type
_entity_poly.pdbx_seq_one_letter_code
_entity_poly.pdbx_strand_id
1 'polypeptide(L)'
;MKKRVSLRNPQQDRWDFQLRIKILAGIIFVLFLLLLIRLFWLQVISYSYYHTLAEANRISIVPVVPHRGNIFDRNGLTLANNTPTYTLEINPRESAPVDQVIEQLSHIITISSSDKKLFHKLNEESRGLAPVAIRARLSEEEIARFSVYRYAFKGVSIESRLIRNYPLAEATSHVVGYISRINQNDLDHLDDEDKLDAYRGTNHIGKLGIEAHYESLLHGVTGSEQVETDSSGHGVRTLSYSPPVAGTDLFLTIDATLQVAAEKAFGEHRGALVAIDPSTGEILAFVSQPGFDPNLFVDGIDQEHWNDLNNSPNRPLNDRALRGQYPPGSTIKPLMALLALNSGVRSAQTLISDPGYFALPGSTHHYRDWRVQGHGMVDMHLSIVQSCDTYYYSLANQLGIDRMHDFFSNLGFGKKSGIDLDGELTGLYPSTQWKRKRYHQDWYTGETIISGIGQGYILVTPLQLASAIATFANHGVMMRPHLLKSTRNPQTNILTPIPLQVVTKIPMADDSYNLIRDAMVDVMKPGGTAATAGAGAKYLIAGKTGTAQVIGVKQGQRYNAGQTSEFHRDHALFVAFAPADKPKIAIAVLVENGGHGGSTAAPIARQVMDNYLLGLPTSAVKDNQTSTQPTEEEAPHD
;
A
#
# COMPACT_ATOMS: atom_id res chain seq x y z
N MET A 1 -105.09 -48.19 -6.47
CA MET A 1 -104.16 -48.67 -7.52
C MET A 1 -103.03 -49.45 -6.87
N LYS A 2 -102.74 -50.66 -7.38
CA LYS A 2 -101.86 -51.70 -6.79
C LYS A 2 -100.43 -51.18 -6.52
N LYS A 3 -99.95 -51.28 -5.28
CA LYS A 3 -98.52 -51.21 -4.93
C LYS A 3 -97.82 -52.45 -5.52
N ARG A 4 -96.91 -52.27 -6.48
CA ARG A 4 -95.96 -53.31 -6.90
C ARG A 4 -95.01 -53.56 -5.73
N VAL A 5 -95.12 -54.73 -5.10
CA VAL A 5 -94.14 -55.21 -4.13
C VAL A 5 -92.94 -55.74 -4.94
N SER A 6 -91.78 -55.07 -4.86
CA SER A 6 -90.54 -55.66 -5.36
C SER A 6 -90.09 -56.73 -4.37
N LEU A 7 -90.08 -57.98 -4.79
CA LEU A 7 -89.48 -59.08 -4.03
C LEU A 7 -87.97 -58.82 -3.94
N ARG A 8 -87.53 -58.29 -2.80
CA ARG A 8 -86.12 -58.09 -2.47
C ARG A 8 -85.57 -59.42 -1.98
N ASN A 9 -84.47 -59.90 -2.56
CA ASN A 9 -83.85 -61.17 -2.20
C ASN A 9 -82.77 -60.93 -1.11
N PRO A 10 -83.05 -61.18 0.18
CA PRO A 10 -82.13 -60.87 1.27
C PRO A 10 -80.82 -61.67 1.23
N GLN A 11 -80.77 -62.78 0.49
CA GLN A 11 -79.53 -63.55 0.30
C GLN A 11 -78.59 -62.89 -0.73
N GLN A 12 -79.13 -62.31 -1.81
CA GLN A 12 -78.34 -61.53 -2.78
C GLN A 12 -77.84 -60.22 -2.18
N ASP A 13 -78.67 -59.49 -1.43
CA ASP A 13 -78.25 -58.24 -0.76
C ASP A 13 -77.10 -58.49 0.25
N ARG A 14 -77.10 -59.63 0.97
CA ARG A 14 -75.99 -60.04 1.85
C ARG A 14 -74.73 -60.41 1.08
N TRP A 15 -74.86 -61.11 -0.04
CA TRP A 15 -73.74 -61.51 -0.88
C TRP A 15 -73.06 -60.28 -1.49
N ASP A 16 -73.84 -59.34 -2.05
CA ASP A 16 -73.34 -58.08 -2.62
C ASP A 16 -72.67 -57.20 -1.56
N PHE A 17 -73.21 -57.17 -0.34
CA PHE A 17 -72.59 -56.47 0.79
C PHE A 17 -71.24 -57.10 1.20
N GLN A 18 -71.16 -58.43 1.33
CA GLN A 18 -69.90 -59.11 1.64
C GLN A 18 -68.87 -58.98 0.52
N LEU A 19 -69.31 -59.00 -0.75
CA LEU A 19 -68.44 -58.80 -1.90
C LEU A 19 -67.86 -57.38 -1.91
N ARG A 20 -68.68 -56.35 -1.66
CA ARG A 20 -68.22 -54.96 -1.53
C ARG A 20 -67.21 -54.79 -0.39
N ILE A 21 -67.43 -55.42 0.77
CA ILE A 21 -66.48 -55.40 1.88
C ILE A 21 -65.15 -56.07 1.49
N LYS A 22 -65.18 -57.23 0.83
CA LYS A 22 -63.96 -57.93 0.39
C LYS A 22 -63.19 -57.14 -0.68
N ILE A 23 -63.89 -56.51 -1.61
CA ILE A 23 -63.28 -55.62 -2.61
C ILE A 23 -62.64 -54.41 -1.92
N LEU A 24 -63.35 -53.76 -0.99
CA LEU A 24 -62.83 -52.62 -0.24
C LEU A 24 -61.60 -53.02 0.59
N ALA A 25 -61.66 -54.17 1.28
CA ALA A 25 -60.54 -54.72 2.04
C ALA A 25 -59.34 -55.06 1.13
N GLY A 26 -59.58 -55.60 -0.06
CA GLY A 26 -58.56 -55.86 -1.06
C GLY A 26 -57.89 -54.57 -1.57
N ILE A 27 -58.67 -53.52 -1.84
CA ILE A 27 -58.15 -52.21 -2.22
C ILE A 27 -57.29 -51.62 -1.10
N ILE A 28 -57.78 -51.67 0.14
CA ILE A 28 -57.03 -51.19 1.32
C ILE A 28 -55.72 -51.98 1.48
N PHE A 29 -55.76 -53.31 1.30
CA PHE A 29 -54.56 -54.15 1.38
C PHE A 29 -53.53 -53.80 0.32
N VAL A 30 -53.95 -53.59 -0.93
CA VAL A 30 -53.06 -53.17 -2.03
C VAL A 30 -52.44 -51.81 -1.76
N LEU A 31 -53.21 -50.85 -1.24
CA LEU A 31 -52.70 -49.53 -0.84
C LEU A 31 -51.66 -49.65 0.28
N PHE A 32 -51.91 -50.48 1.30
CA PHE A 32 -50.94 -50.75 2.36
C PHE A 32 -49.67 -51.42 1.83
N LEU A 33 -49.81 -52.35 0.90
CA LEU A 33 -48.67 -53.01 0.26
C LEU A 33 -47.81 -52.01 -0.52
N LEU A 34 -48.44 -51.08 -1.26
CA LEU A 34 -47.74 -50.00 -1.96
C LEU A 34 -46.99 -49.08 -0.98
N LEU A 35 -47.59 -48.74 0.16
CA LEU A 35 -46.92 -47.96 1.21
C LEU A 35 -45.72 -48.70 1.80
N LEU A 36 -45.83 -50.01 2.05
CA LEU A 36 -44.72 -50.83 2.55
C LEU A 36 -43.59 -50.94 1.54
N ILE A 37 -43.91 -51.13 0.25
CA ILE A 37 -42.91 -51.13 -0.84
C ILE A 37 -42.22 -49.77 -0.90
N ARG A 38 -42.98 -48.67 -0.79
CA ARG A 38 -42.40 -47.32 -0.78
C ARG A 38 -41.50 -47.09 0.44
N LEU A 39 -41.91 -47.56 1.62
CA LEU A 39 -41.12 -47.47 2.84
C LEU A 39 -39.81 -48.27 2.69
N PHE A 40 -39.87 -49.50 2.18
CA PHE A 40 -38.70 -50.32 1.92
C PHE A 40 -37.75 -49.65 0.91
N TRP A 41 -38.29 -49.03 -0.14
CA TRP A 41 -37.50 -48.27 -1.10
C TRP A 41 -36.75 -47.12 -0.43
N LEU A 42 -37.44 -46.32 0.39
CA LEU A 42 -36.83 -45.18 1.08
C LEU A 42 -35.80 -45.61 2.13
N GLN A 43 -36.12 -46.62 2.94
CA GLN A 43 -35.32 -47.03 4.10
C GLN A 43 -34.18 -48.00 3.78
N VAL A 44 -34.27 -48.78 2.71
CA VAL A 44 -33.26 -49.81 2.38
C VAL A 44 -32.53 -49.48 1.09
N ILE A 45 -33.27 -49.23 0.00
CA ILE A 45 -32.65 -49.00 -1.32
C ILE A 45 -32.00 -47.61 -1.37
N SER A 46 -32.67 -46.59 -0.83
CA SER A 46 -32.18 -45.21 -0.83
C SER A 46 -31.58 -44.77 0.51
N TYR A 47 -31.27 -45.71 1.41
CA TYR A 47 -30.71 -45.42 2.73
C TYR A 47 -29.48 -44.52 2.66
N SER A 48 -28.48 -44.92 1.88
CA SER A 48 -27.21 -44.18 1.77
C SER A 48 -27.43 -42.74 1.30
N TYR A 49 -28.28 -42.54 0.29
CA TYR A 49 -28.62 -41.22 -0.24
C TYR A 49 -29.31 -40.32 0.81
N TYR A 50 -30.36 -40.82 1.46
CA TYR A 50 -31.11 -40.04 2.45
C TYR A 50 -30.36 -39.86 3.76
N HIS A 51 -29.51 -40.82 4.14
CA HIS A 51 -28.64 -40.70 5.31
C HIS A 51 -27.55 -39.65 5.09
N THR A 52 -26.92 -39.60 3.90
CA THR A 52 -25.98 -38.52 3.57
C THR A 52 -26.65 -37.15 3.51
N LEU A 53 -27.87 -37.05 2.96
CA LEU A 53 -28.64 -35.80 3.01
C LEU A 53 -28.98 -35.38 4.46
N ALA A 54 -29.32 -36.35 5.31
CA ALA A 54 -29.62 -36.10 6.72
C ALA A 54 -28.38 -35.65 7.51
N GLU A 55 -27.22 -36.28 7.28
CA GLU A 55 -25.94 -35.87 7.87
C GLU A 55 -25.50 -34.49 7.34
N ALA A 56 -25.65 -34.22 6.05
CA ALA A 56 -25.34 -32.91 5.47
C ALA A 56 -26.25 -31.78 6.02
N ASN A 57 -27.49 -32.09 6.39
CA ASN A 57 -28.38 -31.14 7.06
C ASN A 57 -28.08 -30.97 8.56
N ARG A 58 -27.37 -31.93 9.16
CA ARG A 58 -27.03 -31.93 10.60
C ARG A 58 -25.64 -31.34 10.86
N ILE A 59 -24.73 -31.40 9.90
CA ILE A 59 -23.34 -30.94 10.06
C ILE A 59 -23.16 -29.60 9.36
N SER A 60 -22.90 -28.56 10.14
CA SER A 60 -22.51 -27.24 9.64
C SER A 60 -20.99 -27.07 9.73
N ILE A 61 -20.37 -26.58 8.66
CA ILE A 61 -18.94 -26.24 8.65
C ILE A 61 -18.82 -24.74 8.92
N VAL A 62 -18.24 -24.39 10.05
CA VAL A 62 -17.99 -23.01 10.46
C VAL A 62 -16.51 -22.69 10.20
N PRO A 63 -16.19 -21.65 9.41
CA PRO A 63 -14.81 -21.25 9.20
C PRO A 63 -14.21 -20.63 10.47
N VAL A 64 -12.95 -20.93 10.75
CA VAL A 64 -12.20 -20.34 11.86
C VAL A 64 -11.12 -19.46 11.28
N VAL A 65 -11.29 -18.14 11.42
CA VAL A 65 -10.42 -17.13 10.79
C VAL A 65 -9.04 -17.13 11.45
N PRO A 66 -7.94 -17.11 10.67
CA PRO A 66 -6.59 -17.04 11.20
C PRO A 66 -6.26 -15.67 11.79
N HIS A 67 -5.30 -15.62 12.71
CA HIS A 67 -4.71 -14.36 13.13
C HIS A 67 -3.81 -13.83 12.02
N ARG A 68 -4.07 -12.60 11.58
CA ARG A 68 -3.24 -11.93 10.58
C ARG A 68 -1.83 -11.67 11.12
N GLY A 69 -0.79 -11.94 10.34
CA GLY A 69 0.61 -11.71 10.72
C GLY A 69 0.91 -10.25 11.07
N ASN A 70 1.84 -10.01 11.98
CA ASN A 70 2.26 -8.66 12.36
C ASN A 70 3.34 -8.14 11.39
N ILE A 71 3.43 -6.81 11.27
CA ILE A 71 4.45 -6.15 10.45
C ILE A 71 5.36 -5.37 11.39
N PHE A 72 6.66 -5.64 11.32
CA PHE A 72 7.70 -5.00 12.10
C PHE A 72 8.68 -4.23 11.21
N ASP A 73 9.34 -3.23 11.77
CA ASP A 73 10.46 -2.54 11.14
C ASP A 73 11.75 -3.38 11.24
N ARG A 74 12.85 -2.84 10.70
CA ARG A 74 14.17 -3.53 10.69
C ARG A 74 14.75 -3.80 12.08
N ASN A 75 14.27 -3.09 13.10
CA ASN A 75 14.71 -3.11 14.49
C ASN A 75 13.71 -3.83 15.42
N GLY A 76 12.59 -4.34 14.88
CA GLY A 76 11.55 -5.04 15.63
C GLY A 76 10.43 -4.15 16.18
N LEU A 77 10.37 -2.87 15.81
CA LEU A 77 9.29 -1.97 16.18
C LEU A 77 8.03 -2.30 15.36
N THR A 78 6.88 -2.37 16.04
CA THR A 78 5.60 -2.70 15.41
C THR A 78 5.11 -1.59 14.48
N LEU A 79 4.91 -1.92 13.20
CA LEU A 79 4.32 -1.06 12.18
C LEU A 79 2.83 -1.36 11.96
N ALA A 80 2.44 -2.64 12.08
CA ALA A 80 1.05 -3.07 12.09
C ALA A 80 0.88 -4.29 13.01
N ASN A 81 -0.12 -4.26 13.87
CA ASN A 81 -0.50 -5.38 14.72
C ASN A 81 -2.02 -5.52 14.83
N ASN A 82 -2.47 -6.57 15.50
CA ASN A 82 -3.87 -6.74 15.86
C ASN A 82 -4.03 -6.43 17.35
N THR A 83 -4.80 -5.40 17.68
CA THR A 83 -5.09 -5.02 19.08
C THR A 83 -6.50 -5.47 19.45
N PRO A 84 -6.70 -5.99 20.68
CA PRO A 84 -8.04 -6.25 21.17
C PRO A 84 -8.77 -4.93 21.38
N THR A 85 -9.98 -4.84 20.84
CA THR A 85 -10.91 -3.75 21.13
C THR A 85 -12.26 -4.32 21.54
N TYR A 86 -13.06 -3.50 22.20
CA TYR A 86 -14.42 -3.84 22.58
C TYR A 86 -15.41 -3.32 21.54
N THR A 87 -16.25 -4.22 21.03
CA THR A 87 -17.28 -3.92 20.04
C THR A 87 -18.66 -4.18 20.64
N LEU A 88 -19.60 -3.26 20.40
CA LEU A 88 -20.99 -3.45 20.77
C LEU A 88 -21.69 -4.25 19.67
N GLU A 89 -22.26 -5.40 20.03
CA GLU A 89 -22.93 -6.30 19.10
C GLU A 89 -24.37 -6.55 19.50
N ILE A 90 -25.21 -6.83 18.50
CA ILE A 90 -26.59 -7.26 18.71
C ILE A 90 -26.85 -8.56 17.95
N ASN A 91 -27.49 -9.50 18.63
CA ASN A 91 -28.06 -10.70 18.02
C ASN A 91 -29.53 -10.41 17.65
N PRO A 92 -29.86 -10.21 16.35
CA PRO A 92 -31.21 -9.82 15.94
C PRO A 92 -32.30 -10.85 16.29
N ARG A 93 -31.93 -12.11 16.55
CA ARG A 93 -32.88 -13.18 16.94
C ARG A 93 -33.31 -13.11 18.40
N GLU A 94 -32.47 -12.52 19.24
CA GLU A 94 -32.67 -12.47 20.70
C GLU A 94 -33.12 -11.10 21.19
N SER A 95 -32.96 -10.07 20.36
CA SER A 95 -33.29 -8.69 20.68
C SER A 95 -34.74 -8.32 20.35
N ALA A 96 -35.21 -7.22 20.95
CA ALA A 96 -36.38 -6.50 20.46
C ALA A 96 -36.12 -5.95 19.04
N PRO A 97 -37.12 -5.33 18.36
CA PRO A 97 -36.92 -4.76 17.02
C PRO A 97 -35.67 -3.87 16.99
N VAL A 98 -34.73 -4.26 16.14
CA VAL A 98 -33.34 -3.79 16.15
C VAL A 98 -33.25 -2.26 16.11
N ASP A 99 -34.08 -1.60 15.29
CA ASP A 99 -34.08 -0.15 15.17
C ASP A 99 -34.47 0.57 16.46
N GLN A 100 -35.41 -0.02 17.22
CA GLN A 100 -35.80 0.52 18.53
C GLN A 100 -34.67 0.36 19.55
N VAL A 101 -33.98 -0.78 19.52
CA VAL A 101 -32.84 -1.05 20.40
C VAL A 101 -31.70 -0.08 20.10
N ILE A 102 -31.36 0.13 18.83
CA ILE A 102 -30.31 1.07 18.42
C ILE A 102 -30.66 2.50 18.81
N GLU A 103 -31.91 2.92 18.68
CA GLU A 103 -32.35 4.25 19.11
C GLU A 103 -32.23 4.44 20.62
N GLN A 104 -32.65 3.45 21.41
CA GLN A 104 -32.49 3.48 22.87
C GLN A 104 -31.01 3.48 23.29
N LEU A 105 -30.17 2.69 22.62
CA LEU A 105 -28.73 2.64 22.86
C LEU A 105 -28.05 3.98 22.53
N SER A 106 -28.55 4.72 21.54
CA SER A 106 -27.98 6.01 21.13
C SER A 106 -28.06 7.08 22.23
N HIS A 107 -28.91 6.89 23.25
CA HIS A 107 -28.93 7.75 24.44
C HIS A 107 -27.83 7.41 25.45
N ILE A 108 -27.22 6.22 25.36
CA ILE A 108 -26.25 5.68 26.32
C ILE A 108 -24.85 5.63 25.71
N ILE A 109 -24.74 5.39 24.41
CA ILE A 109 -23.48 5.36 23.68
C ILE A 109 -23.66 6.21 22.43
N THR A 110 -22.62 6.94 22.04
CA THR A 110 -22.67 7.72 20.80
C THR A 110 -22.73 6.74 19.63
N ILE A 111 -23.85 6.70 18.92
CA ILE A 111 -24.00 5.91 17.68
C ILE A 111 -24.17 6.90 16.54
N SER A 112 -23.16 6.99 15.67
CA SER A 112 -23.17 7.90 14.53
C SER A 112 -24.15 7.44 13.44
N SER A 113 -24.49 8.33 12.52
CA SER A 113 -25.31 7.97 11.35
C SER A 113 -24.60 6.98 10.42
N SER A 114 -23.26 7.03 10.35
CA SER A 114 -22.43 6.04 9.68
C SER A 114 -22.50 4.67 10.35
N ASP A 115 -22.46 4.61 11.69
CA ASP A 115 -22.60 3.35 12.44
C ASP A 115 -23.95 2.69 12.13
N LYS A 116 -25.05 3.46 12.14
CA LYS A 116 -26.39 2.94 11.78
C LYS A 116 -26.42 2.39 10.35
N LYS A 117 -25.89 3.13 9.36
CA LYS A 117 -25.84 2.67 7.96
C LYS A 117 -25.03 1.38 7.80
N LEU A 118 -23.88 1.33 8.47
CA LEU A 118 -22.98 0.17 8.45
C LEU A 118 -23.65 -1.05 9.07
N PHE A 119 -24.30 -0.85 10.20
CA PHE A 119 -25.08 -1.86 10.89
C PHE A 119 -26.17 -2.45 9.99
N HIS A 120 -26.99 -1.61 9.34
CA HIS A 120 -28.05 -2.09 8.45
C HIS A 120 -27.51 -2.95 7.31
N LYS A 121 -26.42 -2.51 6.68
CA LYS A 121 -25.74 -3.28 5.63
C LYS A 121 -25.29 -4.64 6.15
N LEU A 122 -24.60 -4.67 7.28
CA LEU A 122 -24.13 -5.93 7.89
C LEU A 122 -25.29 -6.84 8.30
N ASN A 123 -26.37 -6.27 8.80
CA ASN A 123 -27.55 -7.02 9.22
C ASN A 123 -28.23 -7.69 8.02
N GLU A 124 -28.35 -6.97 6.89
CA GLU A 124 -28.83 -7.54 5.63
C GLU A 124 -27.95 -8.69 5.12
N GLU A 125 -26.62 -8.50 5.15
CA GLU A 125 -25.64 -9.52 4.74
C GLU A 125 -25.68 -10.76 5.64
N SER A 126 -25.77 -10.57 6.96
CA SER A 126 -25.82 -11.67 7.94
C SER A 126 -27.11 -12.50 7.88
N ARG A 127 -28.19 -11.96 7.28
CA ARG A 127 -29.54 -12.53 7.27
C ARG A 127 -30.04 -12.93 8.67
N GLY A 128 -29.57 -12.22 9.70
CA GLY A 128 -29.90 -12.50 11.11
C GLY A 128 -29.40 -13.86 11.60
N LEU A 129 -28.37 -14.43 10.99
CA LEU A 129 -27.76 -15.72 11.40
C LEU A 129 -26.64 -15.54 12.44
N ALA A 130 -26.04 -14.35 12.52
CA ALA A 130 -24.91 -14.05 13.37
C ALA A 130 -25.12 -12.73 14.12
N PRO A 131 -24.48 -12.53 15.28
CA PRO A 131 -24.38 -11.22 15.91
C PRO A 131 -23.74 -10.20 14.98
N VAL A 132 -24.25 -8.97 15.01
CA VAL A 132 -23.82 -7.88 14.13
C VAL A 132 -23.30 -6.72 14.97
N ALA A 133 -22.13 -6.21 14.61
CA ALA A 133 -21.53 -5.05 15.26
C ALA A 133 -22.36 -3.79 14.98
N ILE A 134 -22.80 -3.13 16.05
CA ILE A 134 -23.43 -1.80 16.02
C ILE A 134 -22.34 -0.73 15.98
N ARG A 135 -21.32 -0.87 16.84
CA ARG A 135 -20.24 0.11 17.00
C ARG A 135 -18.94 -0.60 17.36
N ALA A 136 -17.87 -0.22 16.68
CA ALA A 136 -16.52 -0.68 16.98
C ALA A 136 -15.76 0.34 17.84
N ARG A 137 -14.72 -0.13 18.54
CA ARG A 137 -13.79 0.70 19.34
C ARG A 137 -14.49 1.51 20.44
N LEU A 138 -15.23 0.83 21.32
CA LEU A 138 -15.83 1.47 22.50
C LEU A 138 -14.74 2.03 23.43
N SER A 139 -14.92 3.25 23.92
CA SER A 139 -14.08 3.79 25.00
C SER A 139 -14.39 3.11 26.34
N GLU A 140 -13.46 3.17 27.29
CA GLU A 140 -13.70 2.65 28.65
C GLU A 140 -14.95 3.28 29.30
N GLU A 141 -15.19 4.57 29.03
CA GLU A 141 -16.39 5.26 29.49
C GLU A 141 -17.66 4.70 28.84
N GLU A 142 -17.65 4.44 27.53
CA GLU A 142 -18.79 3.84 26.83
C GLU A 142 -19.06 2.41 27.31
N ILE A 143 -18.01 1.62 27.55
CA ILE A 143 -18.10 0.27 28.12
C ILE A 143 -18.72 0.33 29.52
N ALA A 144 -18.24 1.22 30.38
CA ALA A 144 -18.76 1.39 31.73
C ALA A 144 -20.23 1.82 31.71
N ARG A 145 -20.59 2.80 30.87
CA ARG A 145 -21.97 3.28 30.70
C ARG A 145 -22.89 2.15 30.24
N PHE A 146 -22.51 1.39 29.23
CA PHE A 146 -23.33 0.26 28.76
C PHE A 146 -23.45 -0.85 29.81
N SER A 147 -22.36 -1.14 30.53
CA SER A 147 -22.33 -2.22 31.53
C SER A 147 -23.38 -2.04 32.62
N VAL A 148 -23.66 -0.79 33.02
CA VAL A 148 -24.72 -0.47 33.99
C VAL A 148 -26.13 -0.76 33.43
N TYR A 149 -26.36 -0.50 32.15
CA TYR A 149 -27.67 -0.69 31.49
C TYR A 149 -27.82 -2.03 30.76
N ARG A 150 -26.81 -2.90 30.79
CA ARG A 150 -26.80 -4.18 30.05
C ARG A 150 -28.04 -5.02 30.28
N TYR A 151 -28.58 -5.01 31.50
CA TYR A 151 -29.80 -5.75 31.86
C TYR A 151 -31.05 -5.34 31.06
N ALA A 152 -31.09 -4.12 30.51
CA ALA A 152 -32.22 -3.59 29.75
C ALA A 152 -32.17 -3.99 28.26
N PHE A 153 -31.00 -4.41 27.75
CA PHE A 153 -30.78 -4.67 26.33
C PHE A 153 -30.54 -6.15 26.07
N LYS A 154 -31.63 -6.92 26.03
CA LYS A 154 -31.57 -8.34 25.69
C LYS A 154 -31.05 -8.52 24.27
N GLY A 155 -30.11 -9.46 24.09
CA GLY A 155 -29.46 -9.73 22.81
C GLY A 155 -28.37 -8.74 22.42
N VAL A 156 -28.00 -7.79 23.29
CA VAL A 156 -26.87 -6.87 23.06
C VAL A 156 -25.72 -7.23 24.00
N SER A 157 -24.52 -7.38 23.44
CA SER A 157 -23.30 -7.74 24.18
C SER A 157 -22.13 -6.84 23.81
N ILE A 158 -21.17 -6.72 24.73
CA ILE A 158 -19.84 -6.23 24.42
C ILE A 158 -18.96 -7.45 24.20
N GLU A 159 -18.38 -7.54 23.01
CA GLU A 159 -17.45 -8.59 22.62
C GLU A 159 -16.05 -8.02 22.43
N SER A 160 -15.03 -8.84 22.71
CA SER A 160 -13.64 -8.48 22.40
C SER A 160 -13.29 -8.99 21.00
N ARG A 161 -12.93 -8.08 20.10
CA ARG A 161 -12.46 -8.41 18.75
C ARG A 161 -11.06 -7.87 18.52
N LEU A 162 -10.27 -8.63 17.78
CA LEU A 162 -8.99 -8.14 17.28
C LEU A 162 -9.24 -7.25 16.07
N ILE A 163 -8.74 -6.01 16.12
CA ILE A 163 -8.77 -5.07 15.01
C ILE A 163 -7.35 -4.73 14.60
N ARG A 164 -7.14 -4.54 13.30
CA ARG A 164 -5.85 -4.11 12.77
C ARG A 164 -5.55 -2.68 13.20
N ASN A 165 -4.35 -2.46 13.72
CA ASN A 165 -3.91 -1.18 14.26
C ASN A 165 -2.54 -0.81 13.68
N TYR A 166 -2.38 0.46 13.33
CA TYR A 166 -1.19 1.04 12.72
C TYR A 166 -0.63 2.14 13.63
N PRO A 167 0.34 1.84 14.53
CA PRO A 167 0.79 2.76 15.57
C PRO A 167 1.42 4.07 15.07
N LEU A 168 2.00 4.04 13.85
CA LEU A 168 2.68 5.19 13.26
C LEU A 168 1.80 6.00 12.30
N ALA A 169 0.53 5.60 12.11
CA ALA A 169 -0.47 6.30 11.32
C ALA A 169 0.09 6.87 9.99
N GLU A 170 0.03 8.19 9.81
CA GLU A 170 0.44 8.94 8.62
C GLU A 170 1.88 8.64 8.18
N ALA A 171 2.80 8.45 9.12
CA ALA A 171 4.23 8.24 8.83
C ALA A 171 4.49 7.02 7.94
N THR A 172 3.60 6.01 7.97
CA THR A 172 3.77 4.73 7.28
C THR A 172 2.63 4.40 6.32
N SER A 173 1.73 5.36 6.06
CA SER A 173 0.46 5.11 5.39
C SER A 173 0.59 4.52 3.99
N HIS A 174 1.51 5.02 3.17
CA HIS A 174 1.69 4.52 1.80
C HIS A 174 2.57 3.27 1.72
N VAL A 175 3.45 3.06 2.70
CA VAL A 175 4.37 1.92 2.74
C VAL A 175 3.68 0.69 3.30
N VAL A 176 3.20 0.78 4.54
CA VAL A 176 2.49 -0.32 5.21
C VAL A 176 1.13 -0.51 4.57
N GLY A 177 0.45 0.59 4.24
CA GLY A 177 -0.90 0.56 3.70
C GLY A 177 -1.94 0.31 4.78
N TYR A 178 -3.07 -0.24 4.35
CA TYR A 178 -4.15 -0.63 5.23
C TYR A 178 -4.89 -1.86 4.70
N ILE A 179 -5.59 -2.53 5.60
CA ILE A 179 -6.68 -3.43 5.29
C ILE A 179 -8.01 -2.67 5.35
N SER A 180 -8.98 -3.11 4.57
CA SER A 180 -10.37 -2.68 4.74
C SER A 180 -11.31 -3.86 4.56
N ARG A 181 -12.59 -3.64 4.81
CA ARG A 181 -13.62 -4.62 4.50
C ARG A 181 -13.58 -5.05 3.03
N ILE A 182 -13.80 -6.34 2.83
CA ILE A 182 -13.93 -6.98 1.52
C ILE A 182 -15.20 -6.42 0.83
N ASN A 183 -15.04 -6.01 -0.42
CA ASN A 183 -16.13 -5.58 -1.30
C ASN A 183 -16.33 -6.58 -2.43
N GLN A 184 -17.35 -6.36 -3.29
CA GLN A 184 -17.67 -7.29 -4.36
C GLN A 184 -16.50 -7.49 -5.35
N ASN A 185 -15.78 -6.43 -5.71
CA ASN A 185 -14.64 -6.54 -6.62
C ASN A 185 -13.52 -7.40 -6.01
N ASP A 186 -13.32 -7.33 -4.68
CA ASP A 186 -12.34 -8.20 -4.01
C ASP A 186 -12.78 -9.66 -4.06
N LEU A 187 -14.07 -9.95 -3.85
CA LEU A 187 -14.60 -11.31 -3.97
C LEU A 187 -14.42 -11.85 -5.38
N ASP A 188 -14.72 -11.04 -6.40
CA ASP A 188 -14.54 -11.41 -7.80
C ASP A 188 -13.05 -11.68 -8.10
N HIS A 189 -12.13 -10.83 -7.62
CA HIS A 189 -10.69 -11.05 -7.76
C HIS A 189 -10.20 -12.30 -7.02
N LEU A 190 -10.72 -12.58 -5.83
CA LEU A 190 -10.38 -13.79 -5.08
C LEU A 190 -10.91 -15.06 -5.75
N ASP A 191 -12.06 -14.98 -6.42
CA ASP A 191 -12.61 -16.09 -7.20
C ASP A 191 -11.76 -16.34 -8.46
N ASP A 192 -11.41 -15.27 -9.19
CA ASP A 192 -10.51 -15.32 -10.35
C ASP A 192 -9.13 -15.93 -10.04
N GLU A 193 -8.65 -15.77 -8.80
CA GLU A 193 -7.38 -16.32 -8.31
C GLU A 193 -7.50 -17.68 -7.62
N ASP A 194 -8.69 -18.33 -7.62
CA ASP A 194 -8.99 -19.58 -6.92
C ASP A 194 -8.69 -19.52 -5.39
N LYS A 195 -8.84 -18.33 -4.78
CA LYS A 195 -8.56 -18.06 -3.36
C LYS A 195 -9.80 -17.87 -2.51
N LEU A 196 -10.99 -17.78 -3.10
CA LEU A 196 -12.24 -17.47 -2.38
C LEU A 196 -12.49 -18.38 -1.16
N ASP A 197 -12.15 -19.67 -1.26
CA ASP A 197 -12.30 -20.63 -0.16
C ASP A 197 -11.42 -20.30 1.06
N ALA A 198 -10.22 -19.77 0.83
CA ALA A 198 -9.32 -19.37 1.92
C ALA A 198 -9.86 -18.16 2.70
N TYR A 199 -10.72 -17.34 2.09
CA TYR A 199 -11.29 -16.13 2.70
C TYR A 199 -12.66 -16.35 3.33
N ARG A 200 -13.18 -17.59 3.37
CA ARG A 200 -14.45 -17.88 4.06
C ARG A 200 -14.38 -17.43 5.52
N GLY A 201 -15.33 -16.59 5.93
CA GLY A 201 -15.38 -15.99 7.27
C GLY A 201 -14.41 -14.82 7.50
N THR A 202 -13.46 -14.58 6.59
CA THR A 202 -12.61 -13.39 6.62
C THR A 202 -13.37 -12.22 6.02
N ASN A 203 -13.41 -11.09 6.74
CA ASN A 203 -14.17 -9.92 6.31
C ASN A 203 -13.29 -8.74 5.86
N HIS A 204 -11.96 -8.86 5.98
CA HIS A 204 -11.01 -7.80 5.67
C HIS A 204 -9.88 -8.31 4.77
N ILE A 205 -9.37 -7.44 3.91
CA ILE A 205 -8.27 -7.72 2.98
C ILE A 205 -7.37 -6.48 2.86
N GLY A 206 -6.07 -6.69 2.63
CA GLY A 206 -5.11 -5.64 2.30
C GLY A 206 -5.50 -4.87 1.04
N LYS A 207 -5.43 -3.54 1.11
CA LYS A 207 -5.84 -2.62 0.03
C LYS A 207 -4.71 -1.82 -0.57
N LEU A 208 -3.66 -1.57 0.21
CA LEU A 208 -2.53 -0.77 -0.17
C LEU A 208 -1.27 -1.31 0.50
N GLY A 209 -0.11 -0.92 -0.02
CA GLY A 209 1.16 -1.10 0.68
C GLY A 209 1.58 -2.57 0.81
N ILE A 210 2.38 -2.84 1.84
CA ILE A 210 2.78 -4.17 2.29
C ILE A 210 1.56 -5.03 2.66
N GLU A 211 0.51 -4.44 3.23
CA GLU A 211 -0.73 -5.16 3.56
C GLU A 211 -1.36 -5.83 2.32
N ALA A 212 -1.42 -5.11 1.18
CA ALA A 212 -1.92 -5.68 -0.08
C ALA A 212 -0.90 -6.61 -0.74
N HIS A 213 0.34 -6.16 -0.88
CA HIS A 213 1.35 -6.89 -1.66
C HIS A 213 1.67 -8.27 -1.05
N TYR A 214 1.71 -8.35 0.28
CA TYR A 214 1.97 -9.59 1.02
C TYR A 214 0.71 -10.15 1.69
N GLU A 215 -0.48 -9.84 1.18
CA GLU A 215 -1.77 -10.31 1.70
C GLU A 215 -1.76 -11.82 1.94
N SER A 216 -1.32 -12.61 0.96
CA SER A 216 -1.29 -14.08 1.07
C SER A 216 -0.41 -14.61 2.22
N LEU A 217 0.69 -13.91 2.54
CA LEU A 217 1.55 -14.27 3.67
C LEU A 217 0.94 -13.82 5.00
N LEU A 218 0.35 -12.63 5.01
CA LEU A 218 -0.21 -11.99 6.20
C LEU A 218 -1.54 -12.62 6.62
N HIS A 219 -2.37 -13.08 5.68
CA HIS A 219 -3.68 -13.66 5.96
C HIS A 219 -3.56 -14.94 6.80
N GLY A 220 -2.73 -15.88 6.34
CA GLY A 220 -2.61 -17.22 6.94
C GLY A 220 -3.49 -18.23 6.23
N VAL A 221 -3.91 -19.28 6.94
CA VAL A 221 -4.78 -20.33 6.40
C VAL A 221 -6.00 -20.51 7.31
N THR A 222 -7.18 -20.40 6.73
CA THR A 222 -8.46 -20.59 7.42
C THR A 222 -8.63 -22.02 7.89
N GLY A 223 -8.97 -22.15 9.18
CA GLY A 223 -9.34 -23.42 9.79
C GLY A 223 -10.83 -23.70 9.61
N SER A 224 -11.29 -24.83 10.12
CA SER A 224 -12.70 -25.21 10.03
C SER A 224 -13.14 -25.98 11.25
N GLU A 225 -14.32 -25.68 11.74
CA GLU A 225 -15.01 -26.42 12.79
C GLU A 225 -16.26 -27.08 12.21
N GLN A 226 -16.42 -28.38 12.39
CA GLN A 226 -17.65 -29.10 12.05
C GLN A 226 -18.52 -29.16 13.29
N VAL A 227 -19.69 -28.53 13.24
CA VAL A 227 -20.63 -28.44 14.35
C VAL A 227 -21.92 -29.18 13.99
N GLU A 228 -22.35 -30.08 14.86
CA GLU A 228 -23.68 -30.70 14.80
C GLU A 228 -24.73 -29.66 15.19
N THR A 229 -25.66 -29.36 14.29
CA THR A 229 -26.74 -28.38 14.49
C THR A 229 -28.08 -29.04 14.79
N ASP A 230 -28.86 -28.45 15.70
CA ASP A 230 -30.26 -28.83 15.94
C ASP A 230 -31.19 -28.38 14.79
N SER A 231 -32.47 -28.75 14.86
CA SER A 231 -33.48 -28.36 13.87
C SER A 231 -33.73 -26.85 13.77
N SER A 232 -33.23 -26.07 14.73
CA SER A 232 -33.31 -24.60 14.78
C SER A 232 -32.01 -23.92 14.33
N GLY A 233 -30.96 -24.70 14.02
CA GLY A 233 -29.66 -24.24 13.57
C GLY A 233 -28.66 -23.91 14.68
N HIS A 234 -28.94 -24.24 15.94
CA HIS A 234 -27.99 -24.04 17.03
C HIS A 234 -26.95 -25.15 17.04
N GLY A 235 -25.68 -24.77 17.22
CA GLY A 235 -24.60 -25.72 17.43
C GLY A 235 -24.76 -26.46 18.75
N VAL A 236 -24.89 -27.79 18.70
CA VAL A 236 -25.02 -28.67 19.86
C VAL A 236 -23.65 -29.19 20.28
N ARG A 237 -22.82 -29.62 19.31
CA ARG A 237 -21.53 -30.24 19.58
C ARG A 237 -20.55 -30.09 18.42
N THR A 238 -19.29 -29.82 18.72
CA THR A 238 -18.19 -29.92 17.77
C THR A 238 -17.87 -31.39 17.45
N LEU A 239 -17.89 -31.75 16.18
CA LEU A 239 -17.55 -33.08 15.66
C LEU A 239 -16.06 -33.19 15.28
N SER A 240 -15.52 -32.13 14.68
CA SER A 240 -14.14 -32.06 14.22
C SER A 240 -13.67 -30.61 14.21
N TYR A 241 -12.41 -30.39 14.57
CA TYR A 241 -11.80 -29.06 14.58
C TYR A 241 -10.45 -29.12 13.86
N SER A 242 -10.30 -28.33 12.82
CA SER A 242 -9.04 -28.07 12.14
C SER A 242 -8.58 -26.65 12.51
N PRO A 243 -7.52 -26.49 13.31
CA PRO A 243 -7.07 -25.17 13.72
C PRO A 243 -6.63 -24.32 12.52
N PRO A 244 -6.88 -23.01 12.53
CA PRO A 244 -6.29 -22.11 11.55
C PRO A 244 -4.77 -22.02 11.71
N VAL A 245 -4.08 -21.66 10.63
CA VAL A 245 -2.66 -21.30 10.65
C VAL A 245 -2.56 -19.78 10.62
N ALA A 246 -1.96 -19.19 11.65
CA ALA A 246 -1.73 -17.75 11.69
C ALA A 246 -0.87 -17.28 10.51
N GLY A 247 -1.09 -16.04 10.10
CA GLY A 247 -0.29 -15.36 9.10
C GLY A 247 1.16 -15.18 9.52
N THR A 248 2.03 -15.11 8.52
CA THR A 248 3.47 -14.93 8.68
C THR A 248 3.78 -13.50 9.14
N ASP A 249 4.61 -13.36 10.16
CA ASP A 249 5.10 -12.05 10.57
C ASP A 249 6.13 -11.55 9.56
N LEU A 250 6.02 -10.27 9.18
CA LEU A 250 6.93 -9.63 8.23
C LEU A 250 7.85 -8.65 8.96
N PHE A 251 9.14 -8.71 8.64
CA PHE A 251 10.13 -7.72 9.07
C PHE A 251 10.56 -6.92 7.86
N LEU A 252 10.30 -5.62 7.90
CA LEU A 252 10.64 -4.71 6.82
C LEU A 252 12.07 -4.16 6.96
N THR A 253 12.58 -3.57 5.90
CA THR A 253 13.87 -2.87 5.84
C THR A 253 13.79 -1.45 6.37
N ILE A 254 12.56 -0.91 6.44
CA ILE A 254 12.22 0.41 6.97
C ILE A 254 12.78 0.55 8.38
N ASP A 255 13.41 1.67 8.65
CA ASP A 255 13.70 2.13 9.99
C ASP A 255 12.59 3.09 10.45
N ALA A 256 11.78 2.67 11.41
CA ALA A 256 10.64 3.46 11.88
C ALA A 256 11.07 4.84 12.43
N THR A 257 12.23 4.90 13.08
CA THR A 257 12.76 6.13 13.67
C THR A 257 13.18 7.11 12.57
N LEU A 258 13.82 6.60 11.53
CA LEU A 258 14.20 7.37 10.34
C LEU A 258 12.97 7.82 9.54
N GLN A 259 11.97 6.95 9.38
CA GLN A 259 10.73 7.24 8.66
C GLN A 259 10.00 8.45 9.27
N VAL A 260 9.80 8.44 10.59
CA VAL A 260 9.18 9.56 11.33
C VAL A 260 10.05 10.82 11.29
N ALA A 261 11.39 10.68 11.38
CA ALA A 261 12.29 11.81 11.26
C ALA A 261 12.23 12.44 9.86
N ALA A 262 12.12 11.62 8.81
CA ALA A 262 12.00 12.05 7.44
C ALA A 262 10.68 12.78 7.18
N GLU A 263 9.54 12.23 7.64
CA GLU A 263 8.24 12.89 7.57
C GLU A 263 8.28 14.27 8.26
N LYS A 264 8.80 14.34 9.49
CA LYS A 264 8.93 15.61 10.24
C LYS A 264 9.81 16.63 9.54
N ALA A 265 10.84 16.18 8.83
CA ALA A 265 11.72 17.08 8.08
C ALA A 265 10.99 17.80 6.94
N PHE A 266 9.90 17.24 6.40
CA PHE A 266 9.07 17.93 5.41
C PHE A 266 8.24 19.07 6.02
N GLY A 267 7.81 18.96 7.28
CA GLY A 267 6.85 19.88 7.88
C GLY A 267 5.59 19.99 7.01
N GLU A 268 5.24 21.22 6.60
CA GLU A 268 4.08 21.52 5.75
C GLU A 268 4.30 21.27 4.25
N HIS A 269 5.51 20.85 3.86
CA HIS A 269 5.83 20.66 2.45
C HIS A 269 5.22 19.38 1.86
N ARG A 270 4.63 19.49 0.67
CA ARG A 270 4.21 18.34 -0.14
C ARG A 270 5.40 17.75 -0.86
N GLY A 271 5.51 16.43 -0.90
CA GLY A 271 6.65 15.80 -1.57
C GLY A 271 6.84 14.33 -1.27
N ALA A 272 8.03 13.84 -1.58
CA ALA A 272 8.41 12.46 -1.36
C ALA A 272 9.90 12.34 -1.06
N LEU A 273 10.25 11.34 -0.28
CA LEU A 273 11.63 10.97 0.01
C LEU A 273 11.77 9.45 -0.05
N VAL A 274 12.79 8.97 -0.75
CA VAL A 274 13.18 7.57 -0.72
C VAL A 274 14.64 7.49 -0.31
N ALA A 275 14.92 6.73 0.74
CA ALA A 275 16.26 6.43 1.23
C ALA A 275 16.56 4.93 1.06
N ILE A 276 17.70 4.60 0.48
CA ILE A 276 18.10 3.24 0.11
C ILE A 276 19.51 2.96 0.63
N ASP A 277 19.75 1.78 1.18
CA ASP A 277 21.13 1.28 1.36
C ASP A 277 21.68 0.86 -0.01
N PRO A 278 22.72 1.54 -0.54
CA PRO A 278 23.23 1.25 -1.89
C PRO A 278 23.71 -0.18 -2.10
N SER A 279 24.22 -0.82 -1.04
CA SER A 279 24.90 -2.11 -1.11
C SER A 279 23.92 -3.30 -1.12
N THR A 280 22.72 -3.10 -0.60
CA THR A 280 21.70 -4.16 -0.45
C THR A 280 20.44 -3.89 -1.26
N GLY A 281 20.12 -2.62 -1.56
CA GLY A 281 18.82 -2.24 -2.11
C GLY A 281 17.71 -2.17 -1.04
N GLU A 282 18.04 -2.32 0.24
CA GLU A 282 17.08 -2.15 1.33
C GLU A 282 16.53 -0.72 1.35
N ILE A 283 15.21 -0.56 1.35
CA ILE A 283 14.57 0.75 1.53
C ILE A 283 14.56 1.09 3.02
N LEU A 284 15.29 2.14 3.41
CA LEU A 284 15.43 2.57 4.81
C LEU A 284 14.30 3.51 5.23
N ALA A 285 13.85 4.36 4.32
CA ALA A 285 12.70 5.25 4.51
C ALA A 285 12.01 5.50 3.16
N PHE A 286 10.68 5.60 3.18
CA PHE A 286 9.85 5.79 2.00
C PHE A 286 8.65 6.67 2.36
N VAL A 287 8.79 7.98 2.15
CA VAL A 287 7.86 9.01 2.60
C VAL A 287 7.12 9.59 1.40
N SER A 288 5.81 9.77 1.55
CA SER A 288 4.95 10.56 0.66
C SER A 288 4.13 11.51 1.52
N GLN A 289 4.39 12.82 1.40
CA GLN A 289 3.80 13.86 2.25
C GLN A 289 2.80 14.72 1.46
N PRO A 290 1.60 14.99 2.00
CA PRO A 290 1.06 14.48 3.27
C PRO A 290 0.64 13.00 3.22
N GLY A 291 0.74 12.34 4.37
CA GLY A 291 0.19 11.02 4.67
C GLY A 291 -1.32 11.04 4.95
N PHE A 292 -1.85 9.91 5.42
CA PHE A 292 -3.21 9.78 5.95
C PHE A 292 -3.24 8.71 7.04
N ASP A 293 -4.17 8.76 7.99
CA ASP A 293 -4.28 7.72 9.02
C ASP A 293 -4.90 6.42 8.44
N PRO A 294 -4.14 5.30 8.36
CA PRO A 294 -4.64 4.02 7.88
C PRO A 294 -5.73 3.41 8.79
N ASN A 295 -5.75 3.79 10.08
CA ASN A 295 -6.70 3.26 11.07
C ASN A 295 -8.14 3.68 10.79
N LEU A 296 -8.36 4.72 9.98
CA LEU A 296 -9.69 5.19 9.54
C LEU A 296 -10.34 4.23 8.52
N PHE A 297 -9.56 3.40 7.84
CA PHE A 297 -10.06 2.54 6.76
C PHE A 297 -10.45 1.13 7.20
N VAL A 298 -9.96 0.67 8.35
CA VAL A 298 -10.03 -0.73 8.77
C VAL A 298 -11.47 -1.27 8.76
N ASP A 299 -12.40 -0.58 9.43
CA ASP A 299 -13.80 -0.98 9.48
C ASP A 299 -14.74 -0.20 8.55
N GLY A 300 -14.15 0.61 7.66
CA GLY A 300 -14.85 1.52 6.79
C GLY A 300 -14.73 2.96 7.27
N ILE A 301 -14.25 3.82 6.38
CA ILE A 301 -14.11 5.26 6.61
C ILE A 301 -15.49 5.93 6.54
N ASP A 302 -15.75 6.86 7.45
CA ASP A 302 -16.96 7.67 7.40
C ASP A 302 -16.89 8.72 6.28
N GLN A 303 -18.06 9.30 5.97
CA GLN A 303 -18.22 10.20 4.84
C GLN A 303 -17.47 11.52 5.02
N GLU A 304 -17.28 12.00 6.25
CA GLU A 304 -16.60 13.26 6.53
C GLU A 304 -15.10 13.12 6.26
N HIS A 305 -14.44 12.17 6.93
CA HIS A 305 -13.01 11.91 6.72
C HIS A 305 -12.70 11.48 5.28
N TRP A 306 -13.57 10.70 4.64
CA TRP A 306 -13.40 10.37 3.23
C TRP A 306 -13.44 11.61 2.32
N ASN A 307 -14.37 12.53 2.56
CA ASN A 307 -14.47 13.77 1.80
C ASN A 307 -13.25 14.66 2.02
N ASP A 308 -12.73 14.74 3.25
CA ASP A 308 -11.54 15.51 3.57
C ASP A 308 -10.31 14.98 2.81
N LEU A 309 -10.10 13.66 2.82
CA LEU A 309 -8.98 13.04 2.10
C LEU A 309 -9.13 13.14 0.57
N ASN A 310 -10.32 12.86 0.04
CA ASN A 310 -10.56 12.80 -1.40
C ASN A 310 -10.56 14.20 -2.06
N ASN A 311 -11.13 15.20 -1.39
CA ASN A 311 -11.25 16.56 -1.90
C ASN A 311 -10.09 17.47 -1.47
N SER A 312 -9.17 16.99 -0.62
CA SER A 312 -8.00 17.77 -0.21
C SER A 312 -7.17 18.21 -1.44
N PRO A 313 -6.84 19.51 -1.54
CA PRO A 313 -5.96 20.01 -2.60
C PRO A 313 -4.54 19.43 -2.51
N ASN A 314 -4.15 18.95 -1.32
CA ASN A 314 -2.83 18.36 -1.08
C ASN A 314 -2.75 16.89 -1.47
N ARG A 315 -3.87 16.25 -1.86
CA ARG A 315 -3.91 14.86 -2.38
C ARG A 315 -3.14 13.86 -1.51
N PRO A 316 -3.51 13.66 -0.23
CA PRO A 316 -2.83 12.76 0.69
C PRO A 316 -2.87 11.28 0.25
N LEU A 317 -3.93 10.86 -0.45
CA LEU A 317 -4.06 9.49 -0.95
C LEU A 317 -3.10 9.15 -2.10
N ASN A 318 -2.41 10.14 -2.68
CA ASN A 318 -1.47 9.90 -3.78
C ASN A 318 -0.07 9.57 -3.24
N ASP A 319 0.42 8.37 -3.54
CA ASP A 319 1.79 7.99 -3.27
C ASP A 319 2.76 8.69 -4.25
N ARG A 320 3.36 9.77 -3.79
CA ARG A 320 4.31 10.58 -4.57
C ARG A 320 5.63 9.86 -4.81
N ALA A 321 6.05 8.97 -3.93
CA ALA A 321 7.31 8.24 -4.04
C ALA A 321 7.24 7.13 -5.08
N LEU A 322 6.10 6.43 -5.16
CA LEU A 322 5.87 5.30 -6.06
C LEU A 322 5.22 5.70 -7.40
N ARG A 323 4.27 6.64 -7.36
CA ARG A 323 3.40 6.98 -8.51
C ARG A 323 3.59 8.41 -8.99
N GLY A 324 4.19 9.28 -8.20
CA GLY A 324 4.48 10.64 -8.61
C GLY A 324 5.52 10.68 -9.74
N GLN A 325 5.15 11.30 -10.86
CA GLN A 325 5.97 11.37 -12.08
C GLN A 325 6.42 12.81 -12.31
N TYR A 326 7.70 13.07 -12.17
CA TYR A 326 8.25 14.43 -12.23
C TYR A 326 9.47 14.49 -13.14
N PRO A 327 9.71 15.64 -13.81
CA PRO A 327 10.99 15.86 -14.46
C PRO A 327 12.11 15.80 -13.40
N PRO A 328 13.18 15.02 -13.60
CA PRO A 328 14.26 14.93 -12.61
C PRO A 328 15.10 16.21 -12.54
N GLY A 329 15.02 17.08 -13.56
CA GLY A 329 15.83 18.28 -13.66
C GLY A 329 17.32 17.97 -13.55
N SER A 330 18.06 18.91 -12.95
CA SER A 330 19.53 18.83 -12.84
C SER A 330 20.06 17.66 -12.00
N THR A 331 19.21 16.84 -11.38
CA THR A 331 19.65 15.65 -10.61
C THR A 331 20.29 14.58 -11.50
N ILE A 332 19.99 14.54 -12.80
CA ILE A 332 20.57 13.56 -13.74
C ILE A 332 21.99 13.91 -14.21
N LYS A 333 22.47 15.13 -13.95
CA LYS A 333 23.74 15.65 -14.50
C LYS A 333 24.96 14.78 -14.16
N PRO A 334 25.13 14.28 -12.93
CA PRO A 334 26.20 13.32 -12.61
C PRO A 334 26.14 12.05 -13.48
N LEU A 335 24.95 11.53 -13.75
CA LEU A 335 24.75 10.33 -14.58
C LEU A 335 24.99 10.63 -16.08
N MET A 336 24.62 11.83 -16.54
CA MET A 336 24.98 12.32 -17.88
C MET A 336 26.51 12.44 -18.06
N ALA A 337 27.21 12.94 -17.04
CA ALA A 337 28.68 13.01 -17.04
C ALA A 337 29.30 11.60 -17.10
N LEU A 338 28.76 10.64 -16.35
CA LEU A 338 29.18 9.25 -16.42
C LEU A 338 28.98 8.65 -17.81
N LEU A 339 27.83 8.89 -18.45
CA LEU A 339 27.59 8.46 -19.83
C LEU A 339 28.61 9.05 -20.80
N ALA A 340 28.97 10.33 -20.64
CA ALA A 340 29.95 10.99 -21.48
C ALA A 340 31.34 10.34 -21.38
N LEU A 341 31.76 10.00 -20.15
CA LEU A 341 33.04 9.32 -19.90
C LEU A 341 33.02 7.88 -20.43
N ASN A 342 31.97 7.12 -20.14
CA ASN A 342 31.82 5.73 -20.58
C ASN A 342 31.77 5.59 -22.11
N SER A 343 31.15 6.55 -22.79
CA SER A 343 31.05 6.54 -24.25
C SER A 343 32.25 7.17 -24.96
N GLY A 344 33.16 7.81 -24.21
CA GLY A 344 34.31 8.54 -24.75
C GLY A 344 33.93 9.79 -25.56
N VAL A 345 32.67 10.23 -25.51
CA VAL A 345 32.18 11.40 -26.28
C VAL A 345 32.79 12.71 -25.79
N ARG A 346 33.12 12.81 -24.50
CA ARG A 346 33.77 13.99 -23.92
C ARG A 346 34.69 13.62 -22.77
N SER A 347 35.91 14.14 -22.78
CA SER A 347 36.86 14.01 -21.67
C SER A 347 36.50 14.93 -20.50
N ALA A 348 36.91 14.58 -19.28
CA ALA A 348 36.62 15.39 -18.11
C ALA A 348 37.26 16.79 -18.16
N GLN A 349 38.41 16.94 -18.82
CA GLN A 349 39.18 18.18 -18.94
C GLN A 349 38.70 19.08 -20.10
N THR A 350 37.72 18.62 -20.89
CA THR A 350 37.19 19.43 -21.99
C THR A 350 36.52 20.67 -21.43
N LEU A 351 37.11 21.83 -21.71
CA LEU A 351 36.53 23.12 -21.36
C LEU A 351 35.53 23.56 -22.43
N ILE A 352 34.44 24.17 -21.97
CA ILE A 352 33.47 24.84 -22.82
C ILE A 352 33.14 26.22 -22.25
N SER A 353 32.93 27.16 -23.15
CA SER A 353 32.52 28.51 -22.80
C SER A 353 31.01 28.55 -22.54
N ASP A 354 30.61 28.98 -21.36
CA ASP A 354 29.24 29.29 -21.00
C ASP A 354 29.04 30.82 -20.90
N PRO A 355 28.45 31.45 -21.95
CA PRO A 355 28.07 32.86 -21.93
C PRO A 355 26.68 33.09 -21.30
N GLY A 356 26.07 32.08 -20.65
CA GLY A 356 24.73 32.12 -20.07
C GLY A 356 23.64 31.53 -20.96
N TYR A 357 24.02 30.96 -22.11
CA TYR A 357 23.11 30.26 -23.01
C TYR A 357 23.86 29.31 -23.98
N PHE A 358 23.10 28.39 -24.55
CA PHE A 358 23.49 27.54 -25.66
C PHE A 358 22.59 27.81 -26.87
N ALA A 359 23.17 27.86 -28.07
CA ALA A 359 22.43 27.93 -29.32
C ALA A 359 22.83 26.74 -30.20
N LEU A 360 21.84 26.10 -30.83
CA LEU A 360 22.12 25.08 -31.84
C LEU A 360 22.83 25.71 -33.04
N PRO A 361 23.83 25.04 -33.65
CA PRO A 361 24.47 25.54 -34.87
C PRO A 361 23.42 25.87 -35.95
N GLY A 362 23.45 27.11 -36.45
CA GLY A 362 22.48 27.59 -37.46
C GLY A 362 21.10 27.97 -36.92
N SER A 363 20.89 27.97 -35.61
CA SER A 363 19.65 28.43 -34.96
C SER A 363 19.87 29.74 -34.21
N THR A 364 18.86 30.62 -34.23
CA THR A 364 18.81 31.84 -33.40
C THR A 364 18.18 31.61 -32.04
N HIS A 365 17.68 30.40 -31.77
CA HIS A 365 17.04 30.08 -30.50
C HIS A 365 18.09 29.83 -29.40
N HIS A 366 17.90 30.49 -28.25
CA HIS A 366 18.80 30.38 -27.10
C HIS A 366 18.16 29.55 -25.99
N TYR A 367 18.80 28.42 -25.66
CA TYR A 367 18.56 27.65 -24.45
C TYR A 367 19.32 28.32 -23.31
N ARG A 368 18.61 28.83 -22.32
CA ARG A 368 19.20 29.66 -21.26
C ARG A 368 19.84 28.79 -20.18
N ASP A 369 20.95 29.26 -19.66
CA ASP A 369 21.49 28.79 -18.39
C ASP A 369 20.76 29.48 -17.22
N TRP A 370 20.69 28.80 -16.07
CA TRP A 370 20.15 29.41 -14.84
C TRP A 370 20.94 30.65 -14.40
N ARG A 371 22.24 30.74 -14.74
CA ARG A 371 23.09 31.90 -14.50
C ARG A 371 23.16 32.79 -15.73
N VAL A 372 22.51 33.96 -15.66
CA VAL A 372 22.38 34.90 -16.80
C VAL A 372 23.73 35.37 -17.37
N GLN A 373 24.74 35.57 -16.53
CA GLN A 373 26.08 35.99 -16.97
C GLN A 373 26.96 34.82 -17.46
N GLY A 374 26.44 33.60 -17.37
CA GLY A 374 27.19 32.38 -17.59
C GLY A 374 28.22 32.08 -16.49
N HIS A 375 28.87 30.94 -16.66
CA HIS A 375 29.89 30.41 -15.76
C HIS A 375 31.33 30.60 -16.29
N GLY A 376 31.50 31.21 -17.47
CA GLY A 376 32.82 31.35 -18.09
C GLY A 376 33.30 30.04 -18.68
N MET A 377 34.55 29.65 -18.43
CA MET A 377 35.08 28.35 -18.90
C MET A 377 34.77 27.26 -17.88
N VAL A 378 34.06 26.22 -18.33
CA VAL A 378 33.54 25.15 -17.48
C VAL A 378 34.04 23.80 -17.96
N ASP A 379 34.66 23.03 -17.07
CA ASP A 379 34.99 21.61 -17.29
C ASP A 379 33.90 20.71 -16.68
N MET A 380 34.06 19.39 -16.78
CA MET A 380 33.07 18.45 -16.26
C MET A 380 32.84 18.60 -14.75
N HIS A 381 33.92 18.76 -13.98
CA HIS A 381 33.84 18.89 -12.53
C HIS A 381 33.06 20.14 -12.12
N LEU A 382 33.45 21.31 -12.63
CA LEU A 382 32.76 22.57 -12.36
C LEU A 382 31.32 22.56 -12.88
N SER A 383 31.03 21.86 -13.98
CA SER A 383 29.67 21.73 -14.51
C SER A 383 28.70 21.09 -13.52
N ILE A 384 29.19 20.12 -12.72
CA ILE A 384 28.41 19.42 -11.71
C ILE A 384 28.25 20.33 -10.48
N VAL A 385 29.37 20.90 -10.00
CA VAL A 385 29.42 21.78 -8.81
C VAL A 385 28.47 22.98 -8.95
N GLN A 386 28.55 23.68 -10.08
CA GLN A 386 27.74 24.86 -10.39
C GLN A 386 26.45 24.52 -11.13
N SER A 387 26.20 23.26 -11.45
CA SER A 387 25.01 22.83 -12.20
C SER A 387 24.82 23.57 -13.53
N CYS A 388 25.89 23.89 -14.26
CA CYS A 388 25.84 24.65 -15.53
C CYS A 388 25.01 23.91 -16.58
N ASP A 389 23.91 24.50 -17.06
CA ASP A 389 23.01 23.92 -18.07
C ASP A 389 23.64 23.90 -19.46
N THR A 390 24.35 24.98 -19.83
CA THR A 390 25.03 25.10 -21.13
C THR A 390 25.95 23.91 -21.41
N TYR A 391 26.60 23.38 -20.37
CA TYR A 391 27.44 22.19 -20.49
C TYR A 391 26.68 20.96 -20.95
N TYR A 392 25.51 20.73 -20.34
CA TYR A 392 24.69 19.55 -20.62
C TYR A 392 23.83 19.72 -21.87
N TYR A 393 23.46 20.94 -22.26
CA TYR A 393 22.89 21.22 -23.58
C TYR A 393 23.82 20.80 -24.71
N SER A 394 25.08 21.25 -24.64
CA SER A 394 26.13 20.88 -25.59
C SER A 394 26.40 19.37 -25.58
N LEU A 395 26.47 18.77 -24.39
CA LEU A 395 26.71 17.34 -24.25
C LEU A 395 25.56 16.49 -24.81
N ALA A 396 24.31 16.86 -24.53
CA ALA A 396 23.14 16.15 -25.05
C ALA A 396 23.07 16.21 -26.58
N ASN A 397 23.45 17.35 -27.18
CA ASN A 397 23.57 17.46 -28.64
C ASN A 397 24.58 16.46 -29.22
N GLN A 398 25.70 16.23 -28.53
CA GLN A 398 26.75 15.29 -28.96
C GLN A 398 26.35 13.82 -28.74
N LEU A 399 25.63 13.53 -27.65
CA LEU A 399 25.19 12.17 -27.32
C LEU A 399 24.05 11.70 -28.22
N GLY A 400 23.06 12.56 -28.45
CA GLY A 400 21.79 12.21 -29.08
C GLY A 400 20.82 11.52 -28.12
N ILE A 401 19.51 11.61 -28.41
CA ILE A 401 18.47 11.12 -27.49
C ILE A 401 18.51 9.61 -27.26
N ASP A 402 18.75 8.81 -28.30
CA ASP A 402 18.64 7.36 -28.18
C ASP A 402 19.79 6.76 -27.33
N ARG A 403 21.01 7.31 -27.40
CA ARG A 403 22.10 6.90 -26.48
C ARG A 403 21.79 7.27 -25.03
N MET A 404 21.19 8.44 -24.81
CA MET A 404 20.74 8.84 -23.47
C MET A 404 19.64 7.89 -22.99
N HIS A 405 18.65 7.58 -23.84
CA HIS A 405 17.58 6.64 -23.54
C HIS A 405 18.12 5.27 -23.12
N ASP A 406 18.99 4.66 -23.92
CA ASP A 406 19.54 3.33 -23.64
C ASP A 406 20.27 3.30 -22.29
N PHE A 407 21.07 4.33 -22.00
CA PHE A 407 21.79 4.45 -20.74
C PHE A 407 20.86 4.60 -19.53
N PHE A 408 19.92 5.54 -19.58
CA PHE A 408 19.01 5.79 -18.46
C PHE A 408 17.99 4.67 -18.28
N SER A 409 17.57 4.00 -19.35
CA SER A 409 16.74 2.80 -19.26
C SER A 409 17.48 1.60 -18.69
N ASN A 410 18.81 1.52 -18.81
CA ASN A 410 19.63 0.55 -18.09
C ASN A 410 19.77 0.89 -16.60
N LEU A 411 19.65 2.17 -16.23
CA LEU A 411 19.54 2.63 -14.84
C LEU A 411 18.11 2.53 -14.26
N GLY A 412 17.16 1.95 -15.00
CA GLY A 412 15.79 1.71 -14.54
C GLY A 412 14.78 2.82 -14.90
N PHE A 413 15.19 3.92 -15.52
CA PHE A 413 14.23 4.97 -15.92
C PHE A 413 13.33 4.47 -17.05
N GLY A 414 12.02 4.71 -16.92
CA GLY A 414 11.02 4.18 -17.86
C GLY A 414 10.64 2.71 -17.59
N LYS A 415 11.13 2.09 -16.51
CA LYS A 415 10.85 0.70 -16.14
C LYS A 415 10.40 0.60 -14.68
N LYS A 416 9.63 -0.43 -14.34
CA LYS A 416 9.34 -0.76 -12.93
C LYS A 416 10.64 -1.13 -12.22
N SER A 417 10.84 -0.63 -11.01
CA SER A 417 12.00 -0.95 -10.18
C SER A 417 11.94 -2.37 -9.61
N GLY A 418 10.72 -2.92 -9.51
CA GLY A 418 10.48 -4.23 -8.92
C GLY A 418 10.39 -4.19 -7.40
N ILE A 419 10.18 -3.01 -6.80
CA ILE A 419 9.81 -2.91 -5.39
C ILE A 419 8.58 -3.79 -5.08
N ASP A 420 8.53 -4.29 -3.86
CA ASP A 420 7.44 -5.07 -3.29
C ASP A 420 6.27 -4.18 -2.82
N LEU A 421 5.83 -3.30 -3.73
CA LEU A 421 4.63 -2.48 -3.61
C LEU A 421 3.86 -2.53 -4.93
N ASP A 422 2.54 -2.59 -4.82
CA ASP A 422 1.67 -2.61 -6.00
C ASP A 422 1.40 -1.20 -6.54
N GLY A 423 1.09 -1.12 -7.84
CA GLY A 423 0.71 0.14 -8.47
C GLY A 423 1.87 1.07 -8.85
N GLU A 424 3.11 0.59 -8.88
CA GLU A 424 4.28 1.33 -9.39
C GLU A 424 4.07 1.82 -10.82
N LEU A 425 4.31 3.11 -11.05
CA LEU A 425 4.34 3.70 -12.39
C LEU A 425 5.75 3.68 -12.96
N THR A 426 5.86 3.44 -14.26
CA THR A 426 7.15 3.25 -14.94
C THR A 426 7.93 4.53 -15.20
N GLY A 427 7.31 5.70 -15.06
CA GLY A 427 7.86 6.95 -15.60
C GLY A 427 8.00 6.89 -17.12
N LEU A 428 8.86 7.77 -17.66
CA LEU A 428 9.18 7.88 -19.07
C LEU A 428 10.58 8.48 -19.25
N TYR A 429 11.46 7.74 -19.93
CA TYR A 429 12.61 8.33 -20.60
C TYR A 429 12.38 8.29 -22.12
N PRO A 430 12.35 9.43 -22.82
CA PRO A 430 11.92 9.47 -24.21
C PRO A 430 12.98 8.91 -25.16
N SER A 431 12.54 8.44 -26.33
CA SER A 431 13.37 8.02 -27.46
C SER A 431 12.74 8.47 -28.77
N THR A 432 13.49 8.40 -29.87
CA THR A 432 12.96 8.66 -31.21
C THR A 432 11.79 7.74 -31.54
N GLN A 433 11.91 6.45 -31.20
CA GLN A 433 10.86 5.44 -31.39
C GLN A 433 9.61 5.74 -30.56
N TRP A 434 9.78 6.12 -29.29
CA TRP A 434 8.67 6.47 -28.41
C TRP A 434 7.85 7.63 -28.99
N LYS A 435 8.52 8.72 -29.42
CA LYS A 435 7.84 9.89 -29.94
C LYS A 435 7.08 9.59 -31.24
N ARG A 436 7.70 8.83 -32.16
CA ARG A 436 7.06 8.39 -33.39
C ARG A 436 5.81 7.56 -33.12
N LYS A 437 5.84 6.68 -32.10
CA LYS A 437 4.67 5.87 -31.70
C LYS A 437 3.58 6.70 -31.02
N ARG A 438 3.95 7.63 -30.13
CA ARG A 438 2.99 8.38 -29.29
C ARG A 438 2.34 9.55 -30.00
N TYR A 439 3.08 10.24 -30.86
CA TYR A 439 2.68 11.50 -31.49
C TYR A 439 2.68 11.46 -33.03
N HIS A 440 3.13 10.35 -33.64
CA HIS A 440 3.28 10.25 -35.10
C HIS A 440 4.17 11.36 -35.69
N GLN A 441 5.19 11.76 -34.93
CA GLN A 441 6.15 12.80 -35.29
C GLN A 441 7.57 12.30 -35.15
N ASP A 442 8.46 12.80 -36.00
CA ASP A 442 9.90 12.60 -35.83
C ASP A 442 10.44 13.42 -34.65
N TRP A 443 11.61 13.01 -34.16
CA TRP A 443 12.31 13.69 -33.07
C TRP A 443 13.01 14.95 -33.58
N TYR A 444 12.86 16.06 -32.85
CA TYR A 444 13.53 17.32 -33.17
C TYR A 444 14.75 17.52 -32.29
N THR A 445 15.88 17.95 -32.86
CA THR A 445 17.14 18.12 -32.12
C THR A 445 17.01 19.02 -30.89
N GLY A 446 16.15 20.05 -30.96
CA GLY A 446 15.89 20.94 -29.82
C GLY A 446 15.30 20.25 -28.59
N GLU A 447 14.62 19.11 -28.77
CA GLU A 447 14.06 18.30 -27.69
C GLU A 447 15.16 17.50 -26.96
N THR A 448 16.20 17.10 -27.69
CA THR A 448 17.41 16.48 -27.10
C THR A 448 18.09 17.45 -26.15
N ILE A 449 18.17 18.74 -26.52
CA ILE A 449 18.86 19.76 -25.73
C ILE A 449 18.23 19.90 -24.34
N ILE A 450 16.90 20.03 -24.29
CA ILE A 450 16.15 20.16 -23.03
C ILE A 450 16.22 18.84 -22.22
N SER A 451 16.22 17.69 -22.91
CA SER A 451 16.39 16.38 -22.25
C SER A 451 17.74 16.26 -21.52
N GLY A 452 18.79 16.94 -22.01
CA GLY A 452 20.12 16.96 -21.40
C GLY A 452 20.17 17.45 -19.95
N ILE A 453 19.21 18.29 -19.55
CA ILE A 453 19.08 18.82 -18.19
C ILE A 453 17.93 18.19 -17.40
N GLY A 454 17.40 17.05 -17.87
CA GLY A 454 16.34 16.32 -17.18
C GLY A 454 14.96 16.97 -17.29
N GLN A 455 14.71 17.73 -18.37
CA GLN A 455 13.42 18.33 -18.68
C GLN A 455 12.86 17.80 -20.02
N GLY A 456 11.77 18.38 -20.51
CA GLY A 456 11.10 17.96 -21.74
C GLY A 456 10.11 16.84 -21.46
N TYR A 457 10.25 15.71 -22.14
CA TYR A 457 9.36 14.55 -21.97
C TYR A 457 9.79 13.59 -20.85
N ILE A 458 10.92 13.84 -20.18
CA ILE A 458 11.43 12.97 -19.13
C ILE A 458 10.54 13.08 -17.89
N LEU A 459 10.06 11.94 -17.40
CA LEU A 459 9.32 11.80 -16.15
C LEU A 459 9.89 10.63 -15.37
N VAL A 460 10.25 10.82 -14.11
CA VAL A 460 10.74 9.75 -13.22
C VAL A 460 10.03 9.81 -11.88
N THR A 461 10.01 8.67 -11.18
CA THR A 461 9.56 8.62 -9.79
C THR A 461 10.72 8.91 -8.83
N PRO A 462 10.45 9.42 -7.61
CA PRO A 462 11.46 9.53 -6.56
C PRO A 462 12.17 8.20 -6.27
N LEU A 463 11.45 7.08 -6.31
CA LEU A 463 12.04 5.74 -6.17
C LEU A 463 13.06 5.42 -7.28
N GLN A 464 12.72 5.68 -8.55
CA GLN A 464 13.65 5.49 -9.67
C GLN A 464 14.89 6.36 -9.50
N LEU A 465 14.70 7.62 -9.09
CA LEU A 465 15.80 8.56 -8.90
C LEU A 465 16.72 8.13 -7.75
N ALA A 466 16.16 7.66 -6.63
CA ALA A 466 16.93 7.11 -5.51
C ALA A 466 17.69 5.84 -5.93
N SER A 467 17.06 4.94 -6.69
CA SER A 467 17.69 3.70 -7.19
C SER A 467 18.85 3.98 -8.15
N ALA A 468 18.71 4.97 -9.04
CA ALA A 468 19.80 5.37 -9.95
C ALA A 468 21.00 5.95 -9.20
N ILE A 469 20.76 6.73 -8.15
CA ILE A 469 21.83 7.32 -7.33
C ILE A 469 22.44 6.30 -6.38
N ALA A 470 21.65 5.36 -5.84
CA ALA A 470 22.16 4.19 -5.12
C ALA A 470 23.07 3.34 -6.01
N THR A 471 22.70 3.15 -7.28
CA THR A 471 23.55 2.45 -8.28
C THR A 471 24.86 3.18 -8.50
N PHE A 472 24.83 4.51 -8.63
CA PHE A 472 26.05 5.31 -8.74
C PHE A 472 26.93 5.17 -7.48
N ALA A 473 26.32 5.30 -6.29
CA ALA A 473 27.01 5.17 -5.01
C ALA A 473 27.62 3.77 -4.80
N ASN A 474 26.98 2.73 -5.35
CA ASN A 474 27.43 1.33 -5.28
C ASN A 474 28.31 0.92 -6.48
N HIS A 475 29.13 1.86 -7.00
CA HIS A 475 30.09 1.60 -8.09
C HIS A 475 29.46 0.92 -9.32
N GLY A 476 28.25 1.33 -9.70
CA GLY A 476 27.54 0.84 -10.87
C GLY A 476 26.75 -0.45 -10.66
N VAL A 477 26.76 -1.06 -9.46
CA VAL A 477 25.96 -2.25 -9.16
C VAL A 477 24.55 -1.84 -8.72
N MET A 478 23.56 -2.15 -9.55
CA MET A 478 22.16 -1.85 -9.27
C MET A 478 21.52 -2.99 -8.47
N MET A 479 21.20 -2.71 -7.20
CA MET A 479 20.44 -3.61 -6.34
C MET A 479 18.94 -3.40 -6.54
N ARG A 480 18.15 -4.48 -6.45
CA ARG A 480 16.68 -4.37 -6.50
C ARG A 480 16.17 -3.70 -5.23
N PRO A 481 15.45 -2.57 -5.32
CA PRO A 481 14.83 -1.98 -4.15
C PRO A 481 13.78 -2.93 -3.56
N HIS A 482 13.79 -3.13 -2.24
CA HIS A 482 12.84 -3.99 -1.55
C HIS A 482 12.59 -3.51 -0.11
N LEU A 483 11.40 -3.81 0.40
CA LEU A 483 10.93 -3.49 1.75
C LEU A 483 10.95 -4.72 2.66
N LEU A 484 10.74 -5.94 2.15
CA LEU A 484 10.74 -7.14 2.98
C LEU A 484 12.16 -7.64 3.24
N LYS A 485 12.59 -7.59 4.50
CA LYS A 485 13.91 -8.05 4.95
C LYS A 485 13.90 -9.54 5.29
N SER A 486 12.89 -9.97 6.04
CA SER A 486 12.74 -11.35 6.48
C SER A 486 11.30 -11.68 6.86
N THR A 487 10.97 -12.96 6.84
CA THR A 487 9.68 -13.50 7.29
C THR A 487 9.88 -14.37 8.52
N ARG A 488 8.92 -14.38 9.43
CA ARG A 488 8.94 -15.24 10.61
C ARG A 488 7.67 -16.08 10.65
N ASN A 489 7.86 -17.40 10.56
CA ASN A 489 6.75 -18.34 10.64
C ASN A 489 6.24 -18.40 12.10
N PRO A 490 4.95 -18.18 12.36
CA PRO A 490 4.42 -18.06 13.73
C PRO A 490 4.41 -19.39 14.51
N GLN A 491 4.46 -20.54 13.83
CA GLN A 491 4.45 -21.85 14.48
C GLN A 491 5.85 -22.33 14.86
N THR A 492 6.81 -22.15 13.96
CA THR A 492 8.20 -22.62 14.14
C THR A 492 9.11 -21.55 14.72
N ASN A 493 8.68 -20.29 14.67
CA ASN A 493 9.44 -19.11 15.06
C ASN A 493 10.76 -18.93 14.26
N ILE A 494 10.88 -19.59 13.11
CA ILE A 494 12.05 -19.51 12.23
C ILE A 494 12.00 -18.20 11.44
N LEU A 495 13.07 -17.42 11.55
CA LEU A 495 13.30 -16.21 10.77
C LEU A 495 14.03 -16.56 9.46
N THR A 496 13.41 -16.24 8.32
CA THR A 496 13.95 -16.50 6.98
C THR A 496 14.24 -15.18 6.26
N PRO A 497 15.51 -14.85 5.97
CA PRO A 497 15.86 -13.63 5.25
C PRO A 497 15.53 -13.73 3.76
N ILE A 498 15.18 -12.58 3.16
CA ILE A 498 14.98 -12.48 1.71
C ILE A 498 16.34 -12.33 1.02
N PRO A 499 16.62 -13.07 -0.07
CA PRO A 499 17.89 -12.97 -0.78
C PRO A 499 18.01 -11.65 -1.54
N LEU A 500 19.18 -11.01 -1.42
CA LEU A 500 19.50 -9.80 -2.17
C LEU A 500 19.61 -10.10 -3.67
N GLN A 501 19.11 -9.18 -4.51
CA GLN A 501 19.09 -9.35 -5.97
C GLN A 501 19.83 -8.21 -6.68
N VAL A 502 20.82 -8.57 -7.49
CA VAL A 502 21.48 -7.65 -8.42
C VAL A 502 20.67 -7.61 -9.71
N VAL A 503 20.18 -6.42 -10.09
CA VAL A 503 19.39 -6.21 -11.32
C VAL A 503 20.31 -6.09 -12.52
N THR A 504 21.33 -5.24 -12.43
CA THR A 504 22.28 -4.98 -13.51
C THR A 504 23.57 -4.38 -12.99
N LYS A 505 24.59 -4.28 -13.84
CA LYS A 505 25.86 -3.61 -13.57
C LYS A 505 26.17 -2.62 -14.69
N ILE A 506 26.35 -1.36 -14.33
CA ILE A 506 26.75 -0.29 -15.22
C ILE A 506 28.28 -0.18 -15.18
N PRO A 507 28.97 -0.18 -16.34
CA PRO A 507 30.41 0.07 -16.37
C PRO A 507 30.74 1.40 -15.69
N MET A 508 31.69 1.39 -14.78
CA MET A 508 32.09 2.57 -14.02
C MET A 508 33.56 2.43 -13.63
N ALA A 509 34.43 3.09 -14.40
CA ALA A 509 35.85 3.13 -14.07
C ALA A 509 36.08 3.96 -12.80
N ASP A 510 37.02 3.56 -11.96
CA ASP A 510 37.29 4.22 -10.68
C ASP A 510 37.62 5.71 -10.85
N ASP A 511 38.38 6.08 -11.87
CA ASP A 511 38.69 7.49 -12.18
C ASP A 511 37.44 8.30 -12.50
N SER A 512 36.49 7.70 -13.23
CA SER A 512 35.21 8.34 -13.58
C SER A 512 34.30 8.47 -12.35
N TYR A 513 34.23 7.42 -11.53
CA TYR A 513 33.49 7.44 -10.28
C TYR A 513 34.04 8.50 -9.32
N ASN A 514 35.35 8.48 -9.05
CA ASN A 514 36.00 9.39 -8.11
C ASN A 514 35.82 10.85 -8.56
N LEU A 515 36.02 11.16 -9.84
CA LEU A 515 35.84 12.51 -10.36
C LEU A 515 34.40 13.03 -10.17
N ILE A 516 33.40 12.21 -10.50
CA ILE A 516 31.99 12.61 -10.38
C ILE A 516 31.57 12.68 -8.91
N ARG A 517 32.00 11.72 -8.08
CA ARG A 517 31.78 11.74 -6.62
C ARG A 517 32.36 13.01 -6.01
N ASP A 518 33.62 13.35 -6.33
CA ASP A 518 34.29 14.52 -5.77
C ASP A 518 33.60 15.82 -6.20
N ALA A 519 33.15 15.90 -7.46
CA ALA A 519 32.34 17.02 -7.93
C ALA A 519 31.00 17.13 -7.18
N MET A 520 30.35 15.99 -6.89
CA MET A 520 29.13 15.96 -6.06
C MET A 520 29.41 16.32 -4.59
N VAL A 521 30.59 16.02 -4.06
CA VAL A 521 31.02 16.48 -2.73
C VAL A 521 31.21 18.00 -2.73
N ASP A 522 31.79 18.54 -3.80
CA ASP A 522 32.03 19.98 -3.93
C ASP A 522 30.74 20.79 -4.15
N VAL A 523 29.66 20.16 -4.64
CA VAL A 523 28.30 20.76 -4.61
C VAL A 523 27.87 21.15 -3.18
N MET A 524 28.35 20.42 -2.17
CA MET A 524 28.02 20.63 -0.75
C MET A 524 28.97 21.61 -0.04
N LYS A 525 30.03 22.08 -0.72
CA LYS A 525 31.04 23.00 -0.17
C LYS A 525 30.80 24.44 -0.61
N PRO A 526 31.47 25.44 0.01
CA PRO A 526 31.39 26.83 -0.43
C PRO A 526 31.66 26.98 -1.94
N GLY A 527 30.74 27.66 -2.63
CA GLY A 527 30.74 27.78 -4.09
C GLY A 527 29.82 26.77 -4.78
N GLY A 528 29.46 25.66 -4.15
CA GLY A 528 28.49 24.69 -4.67
C GLY A 528 27.03 25.08 -4.43
N THR A 529 26.12 24.49 -5.22
CA THR A 529 24.68 24.81 -5.17
C THR A 529 23.94 24.35 -3.89
N ALA A 530 24.54 23.48 -3.08
CA ALA A 530 23.99 23.01 -1.81
C ALA A 530 24.91 23.29 -0.61
N ALA A 531 25.80 24.28 -0.73
CA ALA A 531 26.77 24.67 0.29
C ALA A 531 26.17 24.82 1.70
N THR A 532 25.00 25.45 1.79
CA THR A 532 24.32 25.70 3.08
C THR A 532 23.90 24.40 3.77
N ALA A 533 23.40 23.41 3.02
CA ALA A 533 23.02 22.11 3.58
C ALA A 533 24.24 21.25 3.96
N GLY A 534 25.37 21.43 3.27
CA GLY A 534 26.63 20.74 3.57
C GLY A 534 27.41 21.35 4.74
N ALA A 535 27.13 22.60 5.11
CA ALA A 535 27.82 23.29 6.18
C ALA A 535 27.73 22.51 7.51
N GLY A 536 28.88 22.34 8.17
CA GLY A 536 28.96 21.66 9.48
C GLY A 536 28.65 20.15 9.47
N ALA A 537 28.61 19.49 8.30
CA ALA A 537 28.46 18.04 8.22
C ALA A 537 29.65 17.31 8.87
N LYS A 538 29.36 16.29 9.68
CA LYS A 538 30.39 15.45 10.34
C LYS A 538 30.91 14.32 9.44
N TYR A 539 30.32 14.15 8.26
CA TYR A 539 30.64 13.13 7.27
C TYR A 539 30.60 13.77 5.87
N LEU A 540 31.23 13.11 4.89
CA LEU A 540 31.23 13.59 3.51
C LEU A 540 29.89 13.30 2.84
N ILE A 541 29.30 14.33 2.23
CA ILE A 541 28.04 14.22 1.49
C ILE A 541 28.35 14.45 0.02
N ALA A 542 28.01 13.50 -0.84
CA ALA A 542 27.99 13.71 -2.28
C ALA A 542 26.54 14.02 -2.69
N GLY A 543 26.27 15.21 -3.20
CA GLY A 543 24.91 15.66 -3.51
C GLY A 543 24.77 16.33 -4.87
N LYS A 544 23.52 16.41 -5.35
CA LYS A 544 23.15 17.20 -6.53
C LYS A 544 21.74 17.78 -6.39
N THR A 545 21.65 19.10 -6.52
CA THR A 545 20.38 19.85 -6.59
C THR A 545 19.70 19.67 -7.96
N GLY A 546 18.37 19.74 -7.94
CA GLY A 546 17.52 19.83 -9.11
C GLY A 546 16.39 20.82 -8.91
N THR A 547 15.96 21.41 -10.02
CA THR A 547 14.77 22.25 -10.09
C THR A 547 14.01 21.85 -11.35
N ALA A 548 12.75 21.48 -11.19
CA ALA A 548 11.88 21.08 -12.29
C ALA A 548 10.79 22.13 -12.51
N GLN A 549 10.78 22.74 -13.69
CA GLN A 549 9.87 23.83 -14.01
C GLN A 549 8.45 23.30 -14.19
N VAL A 550 7.49 23.92 -13.50
CA VAL A 550 6.06 23.57 -13.61
C VAL A 550 5.39 24.36 -14.74
N ILE A 551 5.88 25.56 -15.05
CA ILE A 551 5.39 26.40 -16.14
C ILE A 551 6.54 26.82 -17.06
N GLY A 552 6.33 26.71 -18.37
CA GLY A 552 7.24 27.24 -19.38
C GLY A 552 7.26 28.78 -19.36
N VAL A 553 8.45 29.36 -19.19
CA VAL A 553 8.65 30.83 -19.24
C VAL A 553 8.76 31.27 -20.70
N LYS A 554 7.88 32.17 -21.15
CA LYS A 554 7.92 32.71 -22.53
C LYS A 554 9.23 33.48 -22.77
N GLN A 555 9.72 33.45 -24.02
CA GLN A 555 10.93 34.17 -24.43
C GLN A 555 10.79 35.67 -24.11
N GLY A 556 11.79 36.22 -23.41
CA GLY A 556 11.79 37.62 -22.96
C GLY A 556 11.20 37.88 -21.57
N GLN A 557 10.53 36.92 -20.94
CA GLN A 557 10.04 37.05 -19.57
C GLN A 557 11.03 36.48 -18.54
N ARG A 558 11.04 37.06 -17.33
CA ARG A 558 11.81 36.58 -16.18
C ARG A 558 10.89 35.79 -15.25
N TYR A 559 11.33 34.61 -14.84
CA TYR A 559 10.66 33.86 -13.78
C TYR A 559 10.80 34.61 -12.45
N ASN A 560 9.69 34.83 -11.75
CA ASN A 560 9.69 35.44 -10.42
C ASN A 560 8.89 34.55 -9.46
N ALA A 561 9.61 33.76 -8.66
CA ALA A 561 9.01 32.86 -7.67
C ALA A 561 8.15 33.59 -6.61
N GLY A 562 8.45 34.87 -6.34
CA GLY A 562 7.72 35.70 -5.38
C GLY A 562 6.36 36.21 -5.88
N GLN A 563 6.09 36.15 -7.19
CA GLN A 563 4.83 36.57 -7.82
C GLN A 563 4.01 35.40 -8.39
N THR A 564 4.51 34.18 -8.22
CA THR A 564 3.89 32.96 -8.75
C THR A 564 3.14 32.24 -7.63
N SER A 565 1.87 31.90 -7.86
CA SER A 565 1.08 31.04 -6.95
C SER A 565 1.89 29.79 -6.60
N GLU A 566 1.80 29.33 -5.36
CA GLU A 566 2.59 28.19 -4.87
C GLU A 566 2.51 26.99 -5.82
N PHE A 567 1.32 26.59 -6.27
CA PHE A 567 1.10 25.49 -7.20
C PHE A 567 1.80 25.61 -8.57
N HIS A 568 2.28 26.80 -8.90
CA HIS A 568 2.98 27.12 -10.14
C HIS A 568 4.49 27.31 -9.95
N ARG A 569 5.00 27.17 -8.71
CA ARG A 569 6.43 27.19 -8.42
C ARG A 569 7.09 25.89 -8.87
N ASP A 570 8.37 25.98 -9.16
CA ASP A 570 9.16 24.82 -9.58
C ASP A 570 9.22 23.77 -8.46
N HIS A 571 9.31 22.49 -8.82
CA HIS A 571 9.59 21.44 -7.86
C HIS A 571 11.07 21.51 -7.47
N ALA A 572 11.34 21.37 -6.17
CA ALA A 572 12.69 21.31 -5.63
C ALA A 572 13.10 19.84 -5.51
N LEU A 573 14.20 19.45 -6.16
CA LEU A 573 14.73 18.10 -6.09
C LEU A 573 16.13 18.12 -5.48
N PHE A 574 16.49 17.05 -4.80
CA PHE A 574 17.85 16.83 -4.35
C PHE A 574 18.12 15.33 -4.29
N VAL A 575 19.29 14.93 -4.77
CA VAL A 575 19.79 13.57 -4.61
C VAL A 575 21.11 13.61 -3.88
N ALA A 576 21.36 12.62 -3.03
CA ALA A 576 22.64 12.51 -2.35
C ALA A 576 22.94 11.08 -1.94
N PHE A 577 24.20 10.83 -1.61
CA PHE A 577 24.61 9.67 -0.84
C PHE A 577 25.69 10.04 0.17
N ALA A 578 25.72 9.28 1.27
CA ALA A 578 26.63 9.51 2.38
C ALA A 578 26.93 8.23 3.18
N PRO A 579 28.09 8.17 3.86
CA PRO A 579 29.29 8.98 3.60
C PRO A 579 29.80 8.79 2.16
N ALA A 580 30.32 9.82 1.51
CA ALA A 580 30.71 9.77 0.10
C ALA A 580 31.83 8.75 -0.18
N ASP A 581 32.70 8.52 0.79
CA ASP A 581 33.82 7.57 0.75
C ASP A 581 33.41 6.12 1.02
N LYS A 582 32.35 5.90 1.80
CA LYS A 582 31.78 4.58 2.06
C LYS A 582 30.26 4.67 2.18
N PRO A 583 29.53 4.73 1.05
CA PRO A 583 28.10 5.01 1.05
C PRO A 583 27.30 3.99 1.86
N LYS A 584 26.46 4.51 2.75
CA LYS A 584 25.53 3.73 3.60
C LYS A 584 24.08 4.08 3.35
N ILE A 585 23.82 5.26 2.82
CA ILE A 585 22.49 5.74 2.48
C ILE A 585 22.58 6.57 1.19
N ALA A 586 21.69 6.29 0.25
CA ALA A 586 21.41 7.13 -0.92
C ALA A 586 19.97 7.61 -0.84
N ILE A 587 19.75 8.90 -1.08
CA ILE A 587 18.45 9.55 -0.92
C ILE A 587 18.08 10.30 -2.20
N ALA A 588 16.81 10.21 -2.59
CA ALA A 588 16.17 11.20 -3.46
C ALA A 588 15.05 11.91 -2.69
N VAL A 589 15.06 13.24 -2.75
CA VAL A 589 14.05 14.11 -2.15
C VAL A 589 13.42 14.94 -3.25
N LEU A 590 12.09 14.98 -3.23
CA LEU A 590 11.27 15.84 -4.06
C LEU A 590 10.35 16.65 -3.15
N VAL A 591 10.34 17.96 -3.32
CA VAL A 591 9.36 18.85 -2.72
C VAL A 591 8.57 19.52 -3.85
N GLU A 592 7.29 19.19 -3.93
CA GLU A 592 6.40 19.81 -4.89
C GLU A 592 6.33 21.30 -4.63
N ASN A 593 6.57 22.12 -5.67
CA ASN A 593 6.46 23.57 -5.57
C ASN A 593 7.41 24.21 -4.53
N GLY A 594 8.43 23.47 -4.09
CA GLY A 594 9.43 23.91 -3.11
C GLY A 594 10.44 24.93 -3.63
N GLY A 595 10.37 25.28 -4.92
CA GLY A 595 11.26 26.24 -5.57
C GLY A 595 12.64 25.65 -5.82
N HIS A 596 13.63 26.06 -5.02
CA HIS A 596 15.03 25.72 -5.27
C HIS A 596 15.49 24.48 -4.49
N GLY A 597 16.10 23.51 -5.19
CA GLY A 597 16.57 22.25 -4.60
C GLY A 597 17.53 22.44 -3.41
N GLY A 598 18.44 23.41 -3.50
CA GLY A 598 19.44 23.68 -2.45
C GLY A 598 18.89 24.30 -1.17
N SER A 599 17.78 25.04 -1.24
CA SER A 599 17.20 25.71 -0.06
C SER A 599 16.13 24.88 0.65
N THR A 600 15.52 23.93 -0.07
CA THR A 600 14.33 23.20 0.43
C THR A 600 14.59 21.70 0.51
N ALA A 601 14.94 21.04 -0.59
CA ALA A 601 15.12 19.58 -0.62
C ALA A 601 16.45 19.13 0.02
N ALA A 602 17.54 19.88 -0.16
CA ALA A 602 18.85 19.52 0.40
C ALA A 602 18.89 19.56 1.95
N PRO A 603 18.28 20.56 2.64
CA PRO A 603 18.17 20.53 4.10
C PRO A 603 17.37 19.33 4.64
N ILE A 604 16.29 18.92 3.96
CA ILE A 604 15.51 17.72 4.34
C ILE A 604 16.41 16.49 4.28
N ALA A 605 17.10 16.28 3.15
CA ALA A 605 18.04 15.17 3.01
C ALA A 605 19.14 15.19 4.08
N ARG A 606 19.67 16.38 4.41
CA ARG A 606 20.68 16.54 5.45
C ARG A 606 20.18 16.09 6.82
N GLN A 607 18.96 16.46 7.21
CA GLN A 607 18.38 16.03 8.49
C GLN A 607 18.22 14.51 8.56
N VAL A 608 17.75 13.88 7.47
CA VAL A 608 17.58 12.43 7.39
C VAL A 608 18.92 11.70 7.45
N MET A 609 19.94 12.16 6.71
CA MET A 609 21.28 11.58 6.78
C MET A 609 21.94 11.77 8.15
N ASP A 610 21.74 12.94 8.80
CA ASP A 610 22.25 13.18 10.16
C ASP A 610 21.58 12.22 11.17
N ASN A 611 20.27 12.02 11.07
CA ASN A 611 19.54 11.07 11.92
C ASN A 611 20.09 9.64 11.78
N TYR A 612 20.23 9.17 10.53
CA TYR A 612 20.68 7.81 10.24
C TYR A 612 22.16 7.56 10.58
N LEU A 613 23.07 8.47 10.19
CA LEU A 613 24.51 8.24 10.31
C LEU A 613 25.09 8.62 11.67
N LEU A 614 24.45 9.55 12.39
CA LEU A 614 24.91 10.00 13.70
C LEU A 614 24.08 9.42 14.86
N GLY A 615 23.01 8.68 14.56
CA GLY A 615 22.14 8.07 15.58
C GLY A 615 21.45 9.11 16.46
N LEU A 616 21.09 10.27 15.91
CA LEU A 616 20.42 11.33 16.68
C LEU A 616 19.01 10.86 17.07
N PRO A 617 18.66 10.80 18.37
CA PRO A 617 17.38 10.27 18.80
C PRO A 617 16.23 11.18 18.33
N THR A 618 15.22 10.58 17.70
CA THR A 618 13.95 11.24 17.38
C THR A 618 13.03 11.12 18.60
N SER A 619 12.76 12.21 19.31
CA SER A 619 12.01 12.19 20.59
C SER A 619 10.60 11.59 20.52
N ALA A 620 10.03 11.40 19.33
CA ALA A 620 8.61 11.07 19.15
C ALA A 620 8.26 9.57 19.09
N VAL A 621 9.24 8.68 18.90
CA VAL A 621 8.94 7.23 18.86
C VAL A 621 8.58 6.71 20.26
N LYS A 622 9.07 7.36 21.32
CA LYS A 622 8.75 6.98 22.71
C LYS A 622 7.32 7.34 23.12
N ASP A 623 6.82 8.50 22.75
CA ASP A 623 5.51 8.98 23.22
C ASP A 623 4.33 8.16 22.70
N ASN A 624 4.40 7.65 21.45
CA ASN A 624 3.33 6.82 20.87
C ASN A 624 3.30 5.36 21.36
N GLN A 625 4.34 4.88 22.05
CA GLN A 625 4.37 3.52 22.60
C GLN A 625 3.88 3.46 24.06
N THR A 626 4.04 4.53 24.84
CA THR A 626 3.65 4.56 26.26
C THR A 626 2.14 4.52 26.51
N SER A 627 1.29 4.70 25.49
CA SER A 627 -0.17 4.64 25.65
C SER A 627 -0.79 3.23 25.50
N THR A 628 0.01 2.18 25.25
CA THR A 628 -0.51 0.83 24.95
C THR A 628 0.05 -0.29 25.82
N GLN A 629 0.76 0.01 26.92
CA GLN A 629 1.02 -1.01 27.95
C GLN A 629 -0.20 -1.12 28.88
N PRO A 630 -0.85 -2.29 28.97
CA PRO A 630 -1.81 -2.52 30.04
C PRO A 630 -1.05 -2.54 31.36
N THR A 631 -1.49 -1.73 32.31
CA THR A 631 -1.09 -1.82 33.71
C THR A 631 -1.32 -3.25 34.21
N GLU A 632 -0.23 -3.98 34.49
CA GLU A 632 -0.29 -5.18 35.32
C GLU A 632 -0.71 -4.73 36.73
N GLU A 633 -1.99 -4.91 37.06
CA GLU A 633 -2.47 -4.85 38.44
C GLU A 633 -1.96 -6.10 39.17
N GLU A 634 -0.99 -5.92 40.05
CA GLU A 634 -0.62 -6.88 41.08
C GLU A 634 -1.84 -7.17 41.96
N ALA A 635 -2.30 -8.42 41.96
CA ALA A 635 -3.29 -8.91 42.91
C ALA A 635 -2.67 -8.90 44.33
N PRO A 636 -3.32 -8.30 45.34
CA PRO A 636 -2.84 -8.41 46.70
C PRO A 636 -3.16 -9.82 47.22
N HIS A 637 -2.12 -10.52 47.65
CA HIS A 637 -2.22 -11.61 48.59
C HIS A 637 -2.63 -11.09 49.97
N ASP A 638 -3.54 -11.84 50.60
CA ASP A 638 -4.14 -11.74 51.95
C ASP A 638 -5.26 -10.73 52.21
#